data_AF-A0A0A1D2Y0-F1
#
_entry.id   AF-A0A0A1D2Y0-F1
#
_cell.length_a   1.000
_cell.length_b   1.000
_cell.length_c   1.000
_cell.angle_alpha   90.00
_cell.angle_beta   90.00
_cell.angle_gamma   90.00
#
_symmetry.space_group_name_H-M   'P 1'
#
loop_
_entity.id
_entity.type
_entity.pdbx_description
1 polymer ?
#
loop_
_entity_poly.entity_id
_entity_poly.type
_entity_poly.pdbx_seq_one_letter_code
_entity_poly.pdbx_strand_id
1 'polypeptide(L)'
;MGGHAMGAARPLRGGARFAAYAAGQAACVAHVPEHDLGAAAYAIKAVQAAAPRGKENEAGRAERNWQRRQIPRSLCDLVLEDQARRNDICWSVFSD
;
A
#
# COMPACT_ATOMS: atom_id res chain seq x y z
N MET A 1 12.26 -17.15 -2.96
CA MET A 1 11.85 -16.78 -4.33
C MET A 1 11.30 -15.34 -4.38
N GLY A 2 12.13 -14.32 -4.08
CA GLY A 2 11.68 -12.91 -4.07
C GLY A 2 12.38 -12.01 -5.11
N GLY A 3 13.53 -12.45 -5.64
CA GLY A 3 14.36 -11.63 -6.55
C GLY A 3 13.80 -11.46 -7.97
N HIS A 4 12.92 -12.34 -8.43
CA HIS A 4 12.46 -12.35 -9.83
C HIS A 4 11.37 -11.29 -10.10
N ALA A 5 10.55 -10.94 -9.11
CA ALA A 5 9.48 -9.95 -9.27
C ALA A 5 10.01 -8.50 -9.36
N MET A 6 11.08 -8.16 -8.62
CA MET A 6 11.72 -6.83 -8.69
C MET A 6 12.42 -6.55 -10.03
N GLY A 7 12.86 -7.59 -10.74
CA GLY A 7 13.44 -7.47 -12.08
C GLY A 7 12.43 -7.05 -13.15
N ALA A 8 11.19 -7.53 -13.04
CA ALA A 8 10.12 -7.29 -14.02
C ALA A 8 9.49 -5.89 -13.93
N ALA A 9 9.71 -5.15 -12.83
CA ALA A 9 9.20 -3.80 -12.63
C ALA A 9 10.09 -2.69 -13.24
N ARG A 10 11.35 -2.99 -13.59
CA ARG A 10 12.30 -2.02 -14.18
C ARG A 10 11.84 -1.38 -15.50
N PRO A 11 11.14 -2.08 -16.41
CA PRO A 11 10.65 -1.47 -17.66
C PRO A 11 9.24 -0.86 -17.58
N LEU A 12 8.51 -0.98 -16.46
CA LEU A 12 7.10 -0.57 -16.37
C LEU A 12 6.94 0.89 -15.91
N ARG A 13 5.93 1.60 -16.42
CA ARG A 13 5.55 2.98 -16.05
C ARG A 13 4.07 3.01 -15.64
N GLY A 14 3.69 3.90 -14.71
CA GLY A 14 2.30 4.07 -14.27
C GLY A 14 1.80 2.97 -13.31
N GLY A 15 0.47 2.74 -13.27
CA GLY A 15 -0.19 1.87 -12.28
C GLY A 15 0.33 0.43 -12.22
N ALA A 16 0.72 -0.14 -13.36
CA ALA A 16 1.28 -1.50 -13.43
C ALA A 16 2.60 -1.65 -12.64
N ARG A 17 3.41 -0.58 -12.55
CA ARG A 17 4.64 -0.58 -11.76
C ARG A 17 4.35 -0.69 -10.26
N PHE A 18 3.34 0.03 -9.79
CA PHE A 18 2.96 0.01 -8.37
C PHE A 18 2.31 -1.32 -7.98
N ALA A 19 1.49 -1.91 -8.86
CA ALA A 19 0.94 -3.25 -8.65
C ALA A 19 2.04 -4.32 -8.55
N ALA A 20 3.06 -4.24 -9.40
CA ALA A 20 4.21 -5.14 -9.35
C ALA A 20 5.04 -4.96 -8.07
N TYR A 21 5.22 -3.73 -7.58
CA TYR A 21 5.85 -3.50 -6.27
C TYR A 21 5.00 -4.01 -5.11
N ALA A 22 3.68 -3.79 -5.14
CA ALA A 22 2.77 -4.29 -4.12
C ALA A 22 2.81 -5.82 -4.04
N ALA A 23 2.77 -6.52 -5.18
CA ALA A 23 2.89 -7.97 -5.25
C ALA A 23 4.28 -8.46 -4.78
N GLY A 24 5.36 -7.75 -5.14
CA GLY A 24 6.73 -8.07 -4.70
C GLY A 24 6.94 -7.87 -3.19
N GLN A 25 6.30 -6.87 -2.58
CA GLN A 25 6.34 -6.63 -1.14
C GLN A 25 5.50 -7.66 -0.38
N ALA A 26 4.30 -7.99 -0.88
CA ALA A 26 3.43 -9.03 -0.31
C ALA A 26 4.09 -10.42 -0.31
N ALA A 27 4.97 -10.72 -1.27
CA ALA A 27 5.72 -11.98 -1.31
C ALA A 27 6.88 -12.07 -0.31
N CYS A 28 7.31 -10.94 0.29
CA CYS A 28 8.43 -10.87 1.25
C CYS A 28 7.99 -10.84 2.72
N VAL A 29 6.68 -11.04 2.99
CA VAL A 29 6.01 -10.88 4.30
C VAL A 29 6.53 -11.82 5.41
N ALA A 30 7.28 -12.88 5.07
CA ALA A 30 7.78 -13.84 6.06
C ALA A 30 9.05 -13.42 6.84
N HIS A 31 9.58 -12.21 6.69
CA HIS A 31 10.84 -11.84 7.40
C HIS A 31 10.83 -10.55 8.20
N VAL A 32 9.90 -9.62 8.00
CA VAL A 32 9.88 -8.37 8.78
C VAL A 32 8.46 -7.78 8.85
N PRO A 33 7.85 -7.62 10.04
CA PRO A 33 6.55 -6.95 10.22
C PRO A 33 6.50 -5.52 9.68
N GLU A 34 7.66 -4.85 9.57
CA GLU A 34 7.77 -3.47 9.07
C GLU A 34 7.46 -3.29 7.57
N HIS A 35 7.39 -4.35 6.75
CA HIS A 35 7.12 -4.23 5.31
C HIS A 35 5.63 -4.20 4.91
N ASP A 36 4.72 -4.58 5.81
CA ASP A 36 3.28 -4.66 5.51
C ASP A 36 2.66 -3.26 5.32
N LEU A 37 3.13 -2.28 6.11
CA LEU A 37 2.62 -0.90 6.05
C LEU A 37 3.00 -0.17 4.76
N GLY A 38 4.22 -0.40 4.26
CA GLY A 38 4.68 0.18 3.00
C GLY A 38 3.88 -0.34 1.81
N ALA A 39 3.52 -1.63 1.82
CA ALA A 39 2.68 -2.23 0.78
C ALA A 39 1.28 -1.59 0.76
N ALA A 40 0.66 -1.41 1.93
CA ALA A 40 -0.63 -0.72 2.07
C ALA A 40 -0.58 0.72 1.53
N ALA A 41 0.47 1.49 1.88
CA ALA A 41 0.67 2.84 1.39
C ALA A 41 0.84 2.89 -0.13
N TYR A 42 1.66 1.99 -0.70
CA TYR A 42 1.86 1.92 -2.15
C TYR A 42 0.61 1.51 -2.91
N ALA A 43 -0.22 0.62 -2.36
CA ALA A 43 -1.51 0.27 -2.94
C ALA A 43 -2.43 1.50 -3.01
N ILE A 44 -2.50 2.32 -1.96
CA ILE A 44 -3.25 3.57 -1.96
C ILE A 44 -2.70 4.53 -3.04
N LYS A 45 -1.37 4.71 -3.12
CA LYS A 45 -0.74 5.52 -4.18
C LYS A 45 -1.03 5.00 -5.58
N ALA A 46 -1.08 3.69 -5.77
CA ALA A 46 -1.41 3.06 -7.05
C ALA A 46 -2.84 3.40 -7.48
N VAL A 47 -3.80 3.29 -6.55
CA VAL A 47 -5.20 3.63 -6.80
C VAL A 47 -5.37 5.13 -7.08
N GLN A 48 -4.69 5.99 -6.31
CA GLN A 48 -4.67 7.44 -6.59
C GLN A 48 -4.16 7.75 -7.99
N ALA A 49 -3.07 7.10 -8.42
CA ALA A 49 -2.47 7.32 -9.74
C ALA A 49 -3.31 6.74 -10.90
N ALA A 50 -4.16 5.76 -10.63
CA ALA A 50 -5.07 5.16 -11.61
C ALA A 50 -6.43 5.87 -11.67
N ALA A 51 -6.74 6.75 -10.72
CA ALA A 51 -8.01 7.43 -10.64
C ALA A 51 -8.17 8.51 -11.74
N PRO A 52 -9.41 8.83 -12.17
CA PRO A 52 -9.67 9.98 -13.01
C PRO A 52 -9.18 11.29 -12.36
N ARG A 53 -8.79 12.26 -13.19
CA ARG A 53 -8.34 13.58 -12.70
C ARG A 53 -9.39 14.21 -11.78
N GLY A 54 -8.96 14.65 -10.61
CA GLY A 54 -9.81 15.25 -9.58
C GLY A 54 -10.47 14.25 -8.63
N LYS A 55 -10.28 12.93 -8.82
CA LYS A 55 -10.81 11.86 -7.96
C LYS A 55 -9.73 11.07 -7.23
N GLU A 56 -8.47 11.47 -7.35
CA GLU A 56 -7.32 10.76 -6.80
C GLU A 56 -7.47 10.59 -5.28
N ASN A 57 -7.75 11.69 -4.56
CA ASN A 57 -7.91 11.64 -3.11
C ASN A 57 -9.11 10.80 -2.67
N GLU A 58 -10.23 10.85 -3.40
CA GLU A 58 -11.41 10.05 -3.12
C GLU A 58 -11.11 8.55 -3.30
N ALA A 59 -10.46 8.19 -4.39
CA ALA A 59 -10.07 6.81 -4.68
C ALA A 59 -9.07 6.28 -3.64
N GLY A 60 -8.11 7.12 -3.22
CA GLY A 60 -7.17 6.78 -2.15
C GLY A 60 -7.84 6.53 -0.81
N ARG A 61 -8.80 7.38 -0.40
CA ARG A 61 -9.58 7.16 0.83
C ARG A 61 -10.44 5.91 0.75
N ALA A 62 -11.03 5.62 -0.41
CA ALA A 62 -11.81 4.42 -0.63
C ALA A 62 -10.97 3.15 -0.46
N GLU A 63 -9.76 3.14 -1.04
CA GLU A 63 -8.78 2.06 -0.89
C GLU A 63 -8.34 1.88 0.57
N ARG A 64 -7.94 2.97 1.25
CA ARG A 64 -7.59 2.94 2.68
C ARG A 64 -8.71 2.33 3.53
N ASN A 65 -9.95 2.78 3.31
CA ASN A 65 -11.11 2.27 4.06
C ASN A 65 -11.40 0.80 3.73
N TRP A 66 -11.17 0.37 2.48
CA TRP A 66 -11.29 -1.03 2.10
C TRP A 66 -10.23 -1.88 2.80
N GLN A 67 -8.97 -1.46 2.79
CA GLN A 67 -7.88 -2.14 3.50
C GLN A 67 -8.20 -2.29 5.00
N ARG A 68 -8.68 -1.22 5.65
CA ARG A 68 -9.07 -1.27 7.07
C ARG A 68 -10.17 -2.29 7.37
N ARG A 69 -11.12 -2.49 6.46
CA ARG A 69 -12.18 -3.51 6.61
C ARG A 69 -11.67 -4.94 6.47
N GLN A 70 -10.52 -5.16 5.84
CA GLN A 70 -9.90 -6.48 5.71
C GLN A 70 -9.08 -6.87 6.96
N ILE A 71 -8.82 -5.94 7.87
CA ILE A 71 -8.00 -6.21 9.05
C ILE A 71 -8.82 -7.04 10.07
N PRO A 72 -8.29 -8.20 10.53
CA PRO A 72 -8.92 -8.95 11.60
C PRO A 72 -9.09 -8.11 12.86
N ARG A 73 -10.23 -8.23 13.54
CA ARG A 73 -10.58 -7.37 14.68
C ARG A 73 -9.54 -7.37 15.81
N SER A 74 -8.86 -8.50 16.03
CA SER A 74 -7.79 -8.64 17.04
C SER A 74 -6.50 -7.87 16.69
N LEU A 75 -6.32 -7.47 15.43
CA LEU A 75 -5.15 -6.76 14.93
C LEU A 75 -5.47 -5.31 14.54
N CYS A 76 -6.75 -4.94 14.53
CA CYS A 76 -7.23 -3.65 14.05
C CYS A 76 -6.55 -2.50 14.79
N ASP A 77 -6.52 -2.54 16.12
CA ASP A 77 -5.93 -1.46 16.93
C ASP A 77 -4.42 -1.32 16.67
N LEU A 78 -3.69 -2.43 16.63
CA LEU A 78 -2.25 -2.45 16.37
C LEU A 78 -1.92 -1.88 14.98
N VAL A 79 -2.68 -2.27 13.95
CA VAL A 79 -2.44 -1.80 12.58
C VAL A 79 -2.80 -0.32 12.42
N LEU A 80 -3.89 0.14 13.05
CA LEU A 80 -4.27 1.56 12.99
C LEU A 80 -3.30 2.45 13.74
N GLU A 81 -2.79 2.02 14.89
CA GLU A 81 -1.73 2.72 15.62
C GLU A 81 -0.44 2.81 14.80
N ASP A 82 -0.04 1.72 14.12
CA ASP A 82 1.14 1.73 13.27
C ASP A 82 0.96 2.61 12.02
N GLN A 83 -0.23 2.59 11.41
CA GLN A 83 -0.61 3.51 10.33
C GLN A 83 -0.49 4.97 10.78
N ALA A 84 -0.98 5.31 11.97
CA ALA A 84 -0.92 6.69 12.48
C ALA A 84 0.51 7.12 12.76
N ARG A 85 1.30 6.27 13.42
CA ARG A 85 2.68 6.56 13.83
C ARG A 85 3.63 6.78 12.65
N ARG A 86 3.44 6.05 11.55
CA ARG A 86 4.35 6.08 10.38
C ARG A 86 3.73 6.77 9.17
N ASN A 87 2.64 7.50 9.37
CA ASN A 87 1.93 8.11 8.25
C ASN A 87 2.77 9.17 7.53
N ASP A 88 3.59 9.89 8.28
CA ASP A 88 4.53 10.90 7.78
C ASP A 88 5.51 10.33 6.76
N ILE A 89 6.12 9.19 7.05
CA ILE A 89 7.01 8.48 6.12
C ILE A 89 6.25 7.79 4.97
N CYS A 90 4.93 7.63 5.10
CA CYS A 90 4.03 7.07 4.10
C CYS A 90 3.24 8.13 3.31
N TRP A 91 3.77 9.35 3.17
CA TRP A 91 3.14 10.44 2.39
C TRP A 91 1.75 10.84 2.89
N SER A 92 1.46 10.63 4.17
CA SER A 92 0.20 10.96 4.83
C SER A 92 -1.04 10.25 4.28
N VAL A 93 -0.88 9.15 3.53
CA VAL A 93 -1.99 8.46 2.83
C VAL A 93 -2.98 7.75 3.77
N PHE A 94 -2.63 7.55 5.03
CA PHE A 94 -3.50 6.95 6.04
C PHE A 94 -4.35 7.98 6.80
N SER A 95 -4.11 9.28 6.60
CA SER A 95 -4.93 10.37 7.14
C SER A 95 -6.08 10.73 6.20
N ASP A 96 -7.00 11.58 6.66
CA ASP A 96 -8.05 12.21 5.85
C ASP A 96 -7.57 13.45 5.08
#